data_AF-A0A9Q3BMX1-F1
#
_entry.id   AF-A0A9Q3BMX1-F1
#
_cell.length_a   1.000
_cell.length_b   1.000
_cell.length_c   1.000
_cell.angle_alpha   90.00
_cell.angle_beta   90.00
_cell.angle_gamma   90.00
#
_symmetry.space_group_name_H-M   'P 1'
#
loop_
_entity.id
_entity.type
_entity.pdbx_description
1 polymer ?
#
loop_
_entity_poly.entity_id
_entity_poly.type
_entity_poly.pdbx_seq_one_letter_code
_entity_poly.pdbx_strand_id
1 'polypeptide(L)'
;MNSERANSELHSPANKLSLLKMLIKNKPPFAIGEEPLGKIRGNDLELYLDVERPHPPMLRRPPYPASMETRKEIEKHINELLEMDVIKR
;
A
#
# COMPACT_ATOMS: atom_id res chain seq x y z
N MET A 1 -3.78 38.29 9.13
CA MET A 1 -5.17 38.23 8.59
C MET A 1 -5.23 37.74 7.13
N ASN A 2 -4.25 36.95 6.62
CA ASN A 2 -4.24 36.53 5.20
C ASN A 2 -4.49 35.02 4.98
N SER A 3 -4.35 34.17 6.00
CA SER A 3 -4.57 32.72 5.88
C SER A 3 -6.05 32.34 5.84
N GLU A 4 -6.90 33.02 6.60
CA GLU A 4 -8.35 32.74 6.65
C GLU A 4 -9.07 33.09 5.34
N ARG A 5 -8.68 34.19 4.69
CA ARG A 5 -9.20 34.57 3.36
C ARG A 5 -8.79 33.56 2.29
N ALA A 6 -7.52 33.16 2.25
CA ALA A 6 -7.03 32.14 1.31
C ALA A 6 -7.76 30.79 1.49
N ASN A 7 -8.01 30.35 2.74
CA ASN A 7 -8.78 29.13 3.02
C ASN A 7 -10.26 29.25 2.63
N SER A 8 -10.88 30.42 2.81
CA SER A 8 -12.27 30.65 2.41
C SER A 8 -12.46 30.61 0.89
N GLU A 9 -11.50 31.14 0.11
CA GLU A 9 -11.50 31.07 -1.35
C GLU A 9 -11.28 29.64 -1.86
N LEU A 10 -10.40 28.86 -1.22
CA LEU A 10 -10.18 27.44 -1.52
C LEU A 10 -11.44 26.57 -1.32
N HIS A 11 -12.35 26.97 -0.42
CA HIS A 11 -13.58 26.22 -0.13
C HIS A 11 -14.79 26.60 -0.99
N SER A 12 -14.64 27.56 -1.90
CA SER A 12 -15.64 27.90 -2.91
C SER A 12 -16.14 26.64 -3.65
N PRO A 13 -17.47 26.51 -3.91
CA PRO A 13 -18.03 25.37 -4.65
C PRO A 13 -17.37 25.19 -6.03
N ALA A 14 -17.04 26.31 -6.70
CA ALA A 14 -16.40 26.29 -8.01
C ALA A 14 -14.97 25.75 -7.95
N ASN A 15 -14.22 26.10 -6.90
CA ASN A 15 -12.84 25.64 -6.71
C ASN A 15 -12.80 24.15 -6.33
N LYS A 16 -13.75 23.70 -5.50
CA LYS A 16 -13.92 22.26 -5.21
C LYS A 16 -14.24 21.46 -6.47
N LEU A 17 -15.12 21.98 -7.34
CA LEU A 17 -15.47 21.32 -8.60
C LEU A 17 -14.27 21.25 -9.55
N SER A 18 -13.50 22.34 -9.66
CA SER A 18 -12.27 22.41 -10.45
C SER A 18 -11.22 21.41 -9.94
N LEU A 19 -11.01 21.36 -8.62
CA LEU A 19 -10.12 20.40 -7.98
C LEU A 19 -10.56 18.96 -8.24
N LEU A 20 -11.85 18.66 -8.08
CA LEU A 20 -12.39 17.33 -8.33
C LEU A 20 -12.16 16.90 -9.80
N LYS A 21 -12.39 17.80 -10.75
CA LYS A 21 -12.09 17.56 -12.17
C LYS A 21 -10.62 17.28 -12.41
N MET A 22 -9.72 18.01 -11.73
CA MET A 22 -8.28 17.82 -11.82
C MET A 22 -7.84 16.48 -11.23
N LEU A 23 -8.39 16.08 -10.08
CA LEU A 23 -8.10 14.80 -9.43
C LEU A 23 -8.61 13.62 -10.27
N ILE A 24 -9.82 13.73 -10.83
CA ILE A 24 -10.37 12.72 -11.74
C ILE A 24 -9.53 12.63 -13.03
N LYS A 25 -9.13 13.77 -13.61
CA LYS A 25 -8.29 13.81 -14.81
C LYS A 25 -6.93 13.16 -14.58
N ASN A 26 -6.36 13.34 -13.39
CA ASN A 26 -5.08 12.79 -13.00
C ASN A 26 -5.25 11.58 -12.07
N LYS A 27 -6.28 10.74 -12.24
CA LYS A 27 -6.53 9.55 -11.42
C LYS A 27 -5.30 8.62 -11.26
N PRO A 28 -4.53 8.30 -12.32
CA PRO A 28 -3.46 7.28 -12.26
C PRO A 28 -2.29 7.53 -11.27
N PRO A 29 -1.76 8.75 -11.10
CA PRO A 29 -0.71 9.01 -10.10
C PRO A 29 -1.20 9.00 -8.64
N PHE A 30 -2.51 9.00 -8.39
CA PHE A 30 -3.04 8.89 -7.03
C PHE A 30 -3.25 7.42 -6.69
N ALA A 31 -2.66 6.98 -5.57
CA ALA A 31 -2.94 5.68 -5.02
C ALA A 31 -4.42 5.60 -4.62
N ILE A 32 -5.22 4.90 -5.42
CA ILE A 32 -6.62 4.59 -5.14
C ILE A 32 -6.66 3.12 -4.76
N GLY A 33 -7.42 2.77 -3.72
CA GLY A 33 -7.46 1.41 -3.18
C GLY A 33 -7.94 0.32 -4.15
N GLU A 34 -8.38 0.71 -5.35
CA GLU A 34 -8.79 -0.19 -6.45
C GLU A 34 -7.61 -0.62 -7.35
N GLU A 35 -6.46 0.06 -7.27
CA GLU A 35 -5.28 -0.26 -8.08
C GLU A 35 -4.27 -1.08 -7.28
N PRO A 36 -3.82 -2.24 -7.78
CA PRO A 36 -2.87 -3.08 -7.07
C PRO A 36 -1.54 -2.34 -6.90
N LEU A 37 -1.10 -2.22 -5.65
CA LEU A 37 0.22 -1.69 -5.31
C LEU A 37 1.30 -2.56 -5.96
N GLY A 38 2.27 -1.94 -6.62
CA GLY A 38 3.46 -2.66 -7.11
C GLY A 38 3.40 -3.19 -8.54
N LYS A 39 2.42 -2.80 -9.37
CA LYS A 39 2.45 -3.09 -10.82
C LYS A 39 3.46 -2.26 -11.62
N ILE A 40 4.55 -1.82 -10.97
CA ILE A 40 5.67 -1.11 -11.59
C ILE A 40 6.56 -2.18 -12.25
N ARG A 41 6.51 -2.25 -13.58
CA ARG A 41 7.35 -3.18 -14.35
C ARG A 41 8.83 -2.77 -14.23
N GLY A 42 9.72 -3.73 -14.02
CA GLY A 42 11.18 -3.54 -14.07
C GLY A 42 11.85 -3.19 -12.74
N ASN A 43 11.15 -3.32 -11.61
CA ASN A 43 11.73 -3.17 -10.27
C ASN A 43 11.87 -4.53 -9.54
N ASP A 44 12.14 -5.59 -10.29
CA ASP A 44 12.36 -6.92 -9.73
C ASP A 44 13.71 -6.95 -9.00
N LEU A 45 13.72 -7.49 -7.79
CA LEU A 45 14.93 -7.63 -6.99
C LEU A 45 15.49 -9.04 -7.13
N GLU A 46 16.75 -9.14 -7.54
CA GLU A 46 17.50 -10.39 -7.47
C GLU A 46 18.19 -10.50 -6.11
N LEU A 47 17.83 -11.52 -5.33
CA LEU A 47 18.42 -11.78 -4.01
C LEU A 47 19.30 -13.02 -4.09
N TYR A 48 20.57 -12.85 -3.72
CA TYR A 48 21.56 -13.93 -3.66
C TYR A 48 21.87 -14.25 -2.20
N LEU A 49 21.98 -15.55 -1.89
CA LEU A 49 22.45 -15.99 -0.58
C LEU A 49 23.96 -16.19 -0.63
N ASP A 50 24.67 -15.65 0.37
CA ASP A 50 26.12 -15.84 0.52
C ASP A 50 26.49 -17.25 1.03
N VAL A 51 25.53 -18.17 1.09
CA VAL A 51 25.69 -19.51 1.64
C VAL A 51 25.13 -20.56 0.68
N GLU A 52 25.90 -21.64 0.52
CA GLU A 52 25.47 -22.82 -0.24
C GLU A 52 24.55 -23.72 0.60
N ARG A 53 23.85 -24.65 -0.05
CA ARG A 53 22.99 -25.62 0.67
C ARG A 53 23.87 -26.56 1.52
N PRO A 54 23.40 -27.00 2.71
CA PRO A 54 22.06 -26.77 3.27
C PRO A 54 21.92 -25.40 3.93
N HIS A 55 20.78 -24.74 3.67
CA HIS A 55 20.47 -23.44 4.26
C HIS A 55 20.46 -23.47 5.80
N PRO A 56 20.80 -22.34 6.47
CA PRO A 56 20.86 -22.26 7.91
C PRO A 56 19.57 -22.78 8.59
N PRO A 57 19.67 -23.56 9.69
CA PRO A 57 18.50 -24.06 10.42
C PRO A 57 17.55 -22.94 10.88
N MET A 58 18.07 -21.73 11.06
CA MET A 58 17.29 -20.55 11.46
C MET A 58 16.16 -20.22 10.47
N LEU A 59 16.31 -20.55 9.18
CA LEU A 59 15.28 -20.38 8.16
C LEU A 59 14.15 -21.43 8.24
N ARG A 60 14.31 -22.48 9.05
CA ARG A 60 13.34 -23.57 9.22
C ARG A 60 12.54 -23.47 10.52
N ARG A 61 12.69 -22.39 11.28
CA ARG A 61 11.98 -22.22 12.55
C ARG A 61 10.49 -22.05 12.28
N PRO A 62 9.61 -22.71 13.07
CA PRO A 62 8.19 -22.45 12.96
C PRO A 62 7.89 -20.99 13.31
N PRO A 63 6.84 -20.39 12.73
CA PRO A 63 6.42 -19.06 13.10
C PRO A 63 6.06 -19.03 14.59
N TYR A 64 6.33 -17.90 15.24
CA TYR A 64 5.98 -17.71 16.64
C TYR A 64 4.45 -17.73 16.81
N PRO A 65 3.91 -18.37 17.87
CA PRO A 65 2.47 -18.40 18.08
C PRO A 65 1.93 -16.99 18.34
N ALA A 66 0.91 -16.60 17.58
CA ALA A 66 0.17 -15.36 17.81
C ALA A 66 -1.05 -15.61 18.71
N SER A 67 -1.47 -14.60 19.46
CA SER A 67 -2.74 -14.65 20.19
C SER A 67 -3.93 -14.73 19.21
N MET A 68 -5.07 -15.23 19.67
CA MET A 68 -6.28 -15.33 18.83
C MET A 68 -6.75 -13.95 18.32
N GLU A 69 -6.64 -12.92 19.15
CA GLU A 69 -7.01 -11.55 18.78
C GLU A 69 -6.03 -11.00 17.74
N THR A 70 -4.73 -11.13 18.00
CA THR A 70 -3.67 -10.72 17.07
C THR A 70 -3.82 -11.41 15.71
N ARG A 71 -4.16 -12.71 15.71
CA ARG A 71 -4.34 -13.48 14.48
C ARG A 71 -5.48 -12.93 13.62
N LYS A 72 -6.61 -12.55 14.23
CA LYS A 72 -7.77 -11.98 13.49
C LYS A 72 -7.41 -10.66 12.81
N GLU A 73 -6.71 -9.78 13.52
CA GLU A 73 -6.28 -8.49 12.96
C GLU A 73 -5.25 -8.67 11.83
N ILE A 74 -4.29 -9.59 12.02
CA ILE A 74 -3.32 -9.93 10.96
C ILE A 74 -4.04 -10.51 9.74
N GLU A 75 -5.02 -11.39 9.94
CA GLU A 75 -5.76 -12.04 8.86
C GLU A 75 -6.51 -11.03 7.96
N LYS A 76 -7.06 -9.97 8.56
CA LYS A 76 -7.66 -8.86 7.79
C LYS A 76 -6.65 -8.24 6.83
N HIS A 77 -5.47 -7.89 7.31
CA HIS A 77 -4.44 -7.26 6.49
C HIS A 77 -3.81 -8.22 5.47
N ILE A 78 -3.68 -9.51 5.82
CA ILE A 78 -3.26 -10.53 4.85
C ILE A 78 -4.24 -10.59 3.68
N ASN A 79 -5.55 -10.55 3.94
CA ASN A 79 -6.55 -10.56 2.88
C ASN A 79 -6.46 -9.32 1.98
N GLU A 80 -6.28 -8.13 2.57
CA GLU A 80 -6.06 -6.89 1.80
C GLU A 80 -4.83 -7.01 0.89
N LEU A 81 -3.72 -7.57 1.39
CA LEU A 81 -2.49 -7.75 0.61
C LEU A 81 -2.60 -8.83 -0.48
N LEU A 82 -3.44 -9.84 -0.26
CA LEU A 82 -3.77 -10.85 -1.28
C LEU A 82 -4.60 -10.25 -2.41
N GLU A 83 -5.58 -9.40 -2.10
CA GLU A 83 -6.40 -8.69 -3.10
C GLU A 83 -5.55 -7.74 -3.96
N MET A 84 -4.50 -7.16 -3.37
CA MET A 84 -3.56 -6.29 -4.07
C MET A 84 -2.48 -7.03 -4.88
N ASP A 85 -2.47 -8.37 -4.88
CA ASP A 85 -1.43 -9.23 -5.52
C ASP A 85 -0.01 -8.95 -5.01
N VAL A 86 0.10 -8.42 -3.78
CA VAL A 86 1.39 -8.21 -3.08
C VAL A 86 1.86 -9.52 -2.46
N ILE A 87 0.94 -10.26 -1.84
CA ILE A 87 1.15 -11.63 -1.37
C ILE A 87 0.48 -12.57 -2.37
N LYS A 88 1.16 -13.68 -2.70
CA LYS A 88 0.63 -14.74 -3.55
C LYS A 88 0.34 -15.99 -2.71
N ARG A 89 -0.75 -16.70 -3.03
CA ARG A 89 -1.11 -17.98 -2.41
C ARG A 89 -0.30 -19.14 -2.95
#